data_AF-A0A6I3UXK3-F1
#
_entry.id   AF-A0A6I3UXK3-F1
#
_cell.length_a   1.000
_cell.length_b   1.000
_cell.length_c   1.000
_cell.angle_alpha   90.00
_cell.angle_beta   90.00
_cell.angle_gamma   90.00
#
_symmetry.space_group_name_H-M   'P 1'
#
loop_
_entity.id
_entity.type
_entity.pdbx_description
1 polymer ?
#
loop_
_entity_poly.entity_id
_entity_poly.type
_entity_poly.pdbx_seq_one_letter_code
_entity_poly.pdbx_strand_id
1 'polypeptide(L)'
;RLAVDKIEEVTEEGKKLYKITAEAQDLIQHTDPTKVRNKYVHYIEKPVPKVDDVYYNFKELVDAMNADKNGTFKIGADLNATNVPTPNKQYVPGTFKG
;
A
#
# COMPACT_ATOMS: atom_id res chain seq x y z
N ARG A 1 -11.61 -12.44 -10.76
CA ARG A 1 -10.53 -11.41 -10.78
C ARG A 1 -10.75 -10.56 -12.02
N LEU A 2 -10.78 -9.24 -11.90
CA LEU A 2 -10.87 -8.33 -13.06
C LEU A 2 -9.48 -8.11 -13.64
N ALA A 3 -9.36 -8.05 -14.97
CA ALA A 3 -8.11 -7.69 -15.63
C ALA A 3 -7.87 -6.18 -15.51
N VAL A 4 -6.63 -5.79 -15.23
CA VAL A 4 -6.26 -4.37 -15.18
C VAL A 4 -6.15 -3.88 -16.62
N ASP A 5 -6.87 -2.81 -16.92
CA ASP A 5 -6.82 -2.11 -18.20
C ASP A 5 -5.73 -1.03 -18.18
N LYS A 6 -5.67 -0.24 -17.10
CA LYS A 6 -4.75 0.90 -17.01
C LYS A 6 -4.30 1.19 -15.58
N ILE A 7 -3.06 1.67 -15.43
CA ILE A 7 -2.50 2.21 -14.18
C ILE A 7 -1.91 3.58 -14.45
N GLU A 8 -2.27 4.58 -13.65
CA GLU A 8 -1.83 5.97 -13.80
C GLU A 8 -1.39 6.56 -12.46
N GLU A 9 -0.38 7.43 -12.45
CA GLU A 9 -0.09 8.28 -11.29
C GLU A 9 -0.97 9.53 -11.35
N VAL A 10 -1.71 9.80 -10.29
CA VAL A 10 -2.63 10.93 -10.17
C VAL A 10 -2.41 11.68 -8.85
N THR A 11 -2.85 12.93 -8.78
CA THR A 11 -2.90 13.69 -7.54
C THR A 11 -4.35 13.99 -7.20
N GLU A 12 -4.85 13.46 -6.08
CA GLU A 12 -6.19 13.68 -5.56
C GLU A 12 -6.07 14.26 -4.15
N GLU A 13 -6.77 15.36 -3.86
CA GLU A 13 -6.73 16.04 -2.55
C GLU A 13 -5.30 16.36 -2.04
N GLY A 14 -4.36 16.60 -2.97
CA GLY A 14 -2.95 16.87 -2.65
C GLY A 14 -2.09 15.64 -2.37
N LYS A 15 -2.65 14.42 -2.42
CA LYS A 15 -1.93 13.15 -2.27
C LYS A 15 -1.62 12.52 -3.64
N LYS A 16 -0.39 12.04 -3.83
CA LYS A 16 0.00 11.25 -5.01
C LYS A 16 -0.47 9.80 -4.86
N LEU A 17 -1.28 9.33 -5.80
CA LEU A 17 -1.92 8.01 -5.80
C LEU A 17 -1.65 7.28 -7.12
N TYR A 18 -1.70 5.95 -7.08
CA TYR A 18 -1.91 5.13 -8.25
C TYR A 18 -3.40 4.90 -8.46
N LYS A 19 -3.91 5.31 -9.62
CA LYS A 19 -5.27 5.02 -10.08
C LYS A 19 -5.24 3.79 -10.98
N ILE A 20 -5.92 2.73 -10.56
CA ILE A 20 -6.04 1.48 -11.28
C ILE A 20 -7.43 1.40 -11.88
N THR A 21 -7.51 1.21 -13.19
CA THR A 21 -8.76 1.00 -13.91
C THR A 21 -8.80 -0.42 -14.45
N ALA A 22 -9.92 -1.10 -14.23
CA ALA A 22 -10.24 -2.39 -14.82
C ALA A 22 -11.52 -2.25 -15.65
N GLU A 23 -11.57 -2.88 -16.82
CA GLU A 23 -12.72 -2.89 -17.71
C GLU A 23 -13.14 -4.33 -18.00
N ALA A 24 -14.45 -4.61 -17.93
CA ALA A 24 -15.00 -5.91 -18.27
C ALA A 24 -16.43 -5.76 -18.81
N GLN A 25 -16.79 -6.59 -19.80
CA GLN A 25 -18.06 -6.48 -20.52
C GLN A 25 -19.29 -6.63 -19.61
N ASP A 26 -19.25 -7.59 -18.68
CA ASP A 26 -20.35 -7.88 -17.76
C ASP A 26 -20.21 -7.15 -16.40
N LEU A 27 -19.26 -6.23 -16.27
CA LEU A 27 -19.13 -5.41 -15.07
C LEU A 27 -20.19 -4.30 -15.10
N ILE A 28 -20.94 -4.16 -14.02
CA ILE A 28 -21.88 -3.06 -13.83
C ILE A 28 -21.53 -2.39 -12.49
N GLN A 29 -20.91 -1.21 -12.56
CA GLN A 29 -20.66 -0.38 -11.39
C GLN A 29 -21.57 0.85 -11.41
N HIS A 30 -22.31 1.05 -10.32
CA HIS A 30 -23.05 2.27 -10.08
C HIS A 30 -22.09 3.35 -9.58
N THR A 31 -21.77 4.32 -10.42
CA THR A 31 -20.98 5.50 -10.01
C THR A 31 -21.84 6.58 -9.38
N ASP A 32 -23.14 6.54 -9.66
CA ASP A 32 -24.22 7.38 -9.14
C ASP A 32 -25.51 6.54 -9.29
N PRO A 33 -26.56 6.72 -8.46
CA PRO A 33 -27.84 6.04 -8.62
C PRO A 33 -28.43 6.05 -10.05
N THR A 34 -28.03 7.00 -10.89
CA THR A 34 -28.50 7.14 -12.29
C THR A 34 -27.52 6.66 -13.36
N LYS A 35 -26.26 6.32 -13.01
CA LYS A 35 -25.19 6.05 -13.97
C LYS A 35 -24.49 4.73 -13.69
N VAL A 36 -24.50 3.86 -14.70
CA VAL A 36 -23.73 2.61 -14.71
C VAL A 36 -22.52 2.73 -15.63
N ARG A 37 -21.39 2.13 -15.24
CA ARG A 37 -20.19 1.98 -16.06
C ARG A 37 -19.70 0.54 -16.02
N ASN A 38 -19.10 0.11 -17.13
CA ASN A 38 -18.38 -1.16 -17.27
C ASN A 38 -16.92 -1.10 -16.78
N LYS A 39 -16.62 -0.13 -15.92
CA LYS A 39 -15.26 0.17 -15.44
C LYS A 39 -15.24 0.19 -13.92
N TYR A 40 -14.25 -0.47 -13.35
CA TYR A 40 -13.89 -0.42 -11.94
C TYR A 40 -12.66 0.45 -11.74
N VAL A 41 -12.73 1.39 -10.80
CA VAL A 41 -11.61 2.27 -10.44
C VAL A 41 -11.24 2.07 -8.98
N HIS A 42 -9.96 1.89 -8.72
CA HIS A 42 -9.41 1.80 -7.37
C HIS A 42 -8.19 2.73 -7.23
N TYR A 43 -8.03 3.32 -6.05
CA TYR A 43 -6.94 4.23 -5.75
C TYR A 43 -6.06 3.61 -4.65
N ILE A 44 -4.75 3.64 -4.86
CA ILE A 44 -3.76 3.14 -3.89
C ILE A 44 -2.75 4.26 -3.65
N GLU A 45 -2.40 4.51 -2.38
CA GLU A 45 -1.36 5.49 -2.04
C GLU A 45 0.00 5.07 -2.62
N LYS A 46 0.73 6.06 -3.17
CA LYS A 46 2.09 5.81 -3.65
C LYS A 46 3.00 5.55 -2.45
N PRO A 47 3.82 4.48 -2.47
CA PRO A 47 4.77 4.22 -1.39
C PRO A 47 5.70 5.40 -1.20
N VAL A 48 5.81 5.87 0.04
CA VAL A 48 6.77 6.90 0.42
C VAL A 48 8.06 6.19 0.87
N PRO A 49 9.22 6.50 0.27
CA PRO A 49 10.48 5.90 0.71
C PRO A 49 10.85 6.40 2.11
N LYS A 50 11.55 5.56 2.88
CA LYS A 50 12.16 6.00 4.15
C LYS A 50 13.13 7.17 3.94
N VAL A 51 13.29 7.98 4.98
CA VAL A 51 14.32 9.03 5.08
C VAL A 51 15.13 8.74 6.34
N ASP A 52 16.42 8.44 6.18
CA ASP A 52 17.31 8.01 7.27
C ASP A 52 16.76 6.80 8.05
N ASP A 53 16.49 6.98 9.35
CA ASP A 53 15.87 6.01 10.24
C ASP A 53 14.34 6.20 10.41
N VAL A 54 13.73 7.06 9.60
CA VAL A 54 12.28 7.34 9.60
C VAL A 54 11.57 6.58 8.50
N TYR A 55 10.66 5.68 8.88
CA TYR A 55 9.96 4.76 7.99
C TYR A 55 8.49 5.17 7.78
N TYR A 56 8.05 5.15 6.52
CA TYR A 56 6.67 5.45 6.09
C TYR A 56 5.94 4.24 5.50
N ASN A 57 6.60 3.09 5.44
CA ASN A 57 6.05 1.83 4.95
C ASN A 57 6.36 0.70 5.95
N PHE A 58 5.32 -0.04 6.36
CA PHE A 58 5.47 -1.16 7.30
C PHE A 58 6.45 -2.22 6.80
N LYS A 59 6.45 -2.50 5.49
CA LYS A 59 7.36 -3.48 4.89
C LYS A 59 8.83 -3.06 5.04
N GLU A 60 9.14 -1.80 4.70
CA GLU A 60 10.52 -1.28 4.82
C GLU A 60 10.99 -1.27 6.27
N LEU A 61 10.10 -0.92 7.22
CA LEU A 61 10.39 -0.97 8.65
C LEU A 61 10.76 -2.39 9.11
N VAL A 62 9.92 -3.37 8.77
CA VAL A 62 10.14 -4.78 9.13
C VAL A 62 11.39 -5.34 8.48
N ASP A 63 11.65 -5.01 7.22
CA ASP A 63 12.87 -5.43 6.52
C ASP A 63 14.12 -4.90 7.26
N ALA A 64 14.09 -3.63 7.68
CA ALA A 64 15.21 -3.00 8.40
C ALA A 64 15.41 -3.55 9.82
N MET A 65 14.33 -3.75 10.59
CA MET A 65 14.37 -4.37 11.92
C MET A 65 14.89 -5.82 11.85
N ASN A 66 14.59 -6.53 10.76
CA ASN A 66 15.12 -7.88 10.56
C ASN A 66 16.62 -7.88 10.25
N ALA A 67 17.08 -6.90 9.46
CA ALA A 67 18.48 -6.73 9.10
C ALA A 67 19.35 -6.29 10.30
N ASP A 68 18.86 -5.38 11.14
CA ASP A 68 19.53 -4.96 12.37
C ASP A 68 18.56 -4.90 13.55
N LYS A 69 18.65 -5.87 14.45
CA LYS A 69 17.77 -5.96 15.62
C LYS A 69 18.18 -5.04 16.77
N ASN A 70 19.29 -4.31 16.66
CA ASN A 70 19.78 -3.38 17.67
C ASN A 70 19.77 -1.91 17.19
N GLY A 71 19.29 -1.68 15.96
CA GLY A 71 19.22 -0.34 15.39
C GLY A 71 18.13 0.52 16.02
N THR A 72 18.12 1.82 15.72
CA THR A 72 17.03 2.73 16.10
C THR A 72 16.09 2.91 14.91
N PHE A 73 14.78 2.81 15.14
CA PHE A 73 13.77 2.93 14.09
C PHE A 73 12.70 3.95 14.50
N LYS A 74 12.43 4.93 13.64
CA LYS A 74 11.40 5.96 13.84
C LYS A 74 10.23 5.74 12.89
N ILE A 75 9.02 5.88 13.40
CA ILE A 75 7.79 5.79 12.60
C ILE A 75 7.42 7.20 12.15
N GLY A 76 7.38 7.43 10.84
CA GLY A 76 7.09 8.74 10.23
C GLY A 76 5.61 8.98 9.89
N ALA A 77 4.79 7.93 9.91
CA ALA A 77 3.36 7.95 9.63
C ALA A 77 2.67 6.71 10.20
N ASP A 78 1.35 6.67 10.20
CA ASP A 78 0.62 5.43 10.50
C ASP A 78 0.96 4.36 9.46
N LEU A 79 1.43 3.20 9.93
CA LEU A 79 1.90 2.12 9.06
C LEU A 79 0.88 0.99 8.99
N ASN A 80 0.52 0.58 7.77
CA ASN A 80 -0.42 -0.52 7.54
C ASN A 80 0.30 -1.83 7.14
N ALA A 81 -0.03 -2.93 7.80
CA ALA A 81 0.49 -4.27 7.55
C ALA A 81 -0.38 -5.15 6.62
N THR A 82 -1.55 -4.71 6.15
CA THR A 82 -2.53 -5.51 5.38
C THR A 82 -1.90 -6.27 4.20
N ASN A 83 -0.96 -5.64 3.49
CA ASN A 83 -0.30 -6.22 2.31
C ASN A 83 1.11 -6.75 2.58
N VAL A 84 1.50 -6.86 3.85
CA VAL A 84 2.79 -7.41 4.27
C VAL A 84 2.54 -8.78 4.87
N PRO A 85 2.83 -9.88 4.14
CA PRO A 85 2.61 -11.21 4.69
C PRO A 85 3.57 -11.49 5.84
N THR A 86 3.05 -11.97 6.96
CA THR A 86 3.89 -12.46 8.06
C THR A 86 4.37 -13.87 7.71
N PRO A 87 5.68 -14.12 7.54
CA PRO A 87 6.16 -15.47 7.25
C PRO A 87 5.94 -16.44 8.42
N ASN A 88 5.74 -15.93 9.63
CA ASN A 88 5.55 -16.68 10.89
C ASN A 88 4.46 -16.01 11.75
N LYS A 89 4.38 -16.33 13.05
CA LYS A 89 3.51 -15.63 14.02
C LYS A 89 3.93 -14.18 14.34
N GLN A 90 5.07 -13.72 13.82
CA GLN A 90 5.67 -12.41 14.09
C GLN A 90 6.46 -11.92 12.88
N TYR A 91 6.50 -10.60 12.67
CA TYR A 91 7.21 -9.96 11.55
C TYR A 91 8.73 -9.88 11.76
N VAL A 92 9.16 -9.71 13.01
CA VAL A 92 10.58 -9.64 13.39
C VAL A 92 10.87 -10.76 14.38
N PRO A 93 11.28 -11.95 13.92
CA PRO A 93 11.57 -13.06 14.81
C PRO A 93 12.89 -12.93 15.57
N GLY A 94 12.97 -13.55 16.75
CA GLY A 94 14.15 -13.56 17.61
C GLY A 94 14.14 -12.43 18.64
N THR A 95 15.27 -12.22 19.32
CA THR A 95 15.41 -11.12 20.29
C THR A 95 15.59 -9.79 19.58
N PHE A 96 14.61 -8.91 19.73
CA PHE A 96 14.67 -7.53 19.24
C PHE A 96 15.09 -6.58 20.38
N LYS A 97 15.97 -5.62 20.08
CA LYS A 97 16.54 -4.65 21.04
C LYS A 97 16.56 -3.20 20.52
N GLY A 98 15.97 -2.96 19.35
CA GLY A 98 15.88 -1.65 18.72
C GLY A 98 14.65 -0.84 19.14
#